data_AF-A0A914V2P8-F1
#
_entry.id   AF-A0A914V2P8-F1
#
_cell.length_a   1.000
_cell.length_b   1.000
_cell.length_c   1.000
_cell.angle_alpha   90.00
_cell.angle_beta   90.00
_cell.angle_gamma   90.00
#
_symmetry.space_group_name_H-M   'P 1'
#
loop_
_entity.id
_entity.type
_entity.pdbx_description
1 polymer ?
#
loop_
_entity_poly.entity_id
_entity_poly.type
_entity_poly.pdbx_seq_one_letter_code
_entity_poly.pdbx_strand_id
1 'polypeptide(L)' 'MSDQRNIAPLNRRQHQRTTLAQKEILIKLALVEGKAIREATQVANVNESTARNIIAAYRREGTIVQRPCGGGL' A
#
# COMPACT_ATOMS: atom_id res chain seq x y z
N MET A 1 37.44 -32.27 -3.84
CA MET A 1 37.50 -31.14 -2.88
C MET A 1 36.66 -30.03 -3.47
N SER A 2 35.54 -29.79 -2.80
CA SER A 2 34.36 -29.12 -3.34
C SER A 2 34.26 -27.74 -2.73
N ASP A 3 34.30 -26.67 -3.53
CA ASP A 3 33.85 -25.34 -3.09
C ASP A 3 33.34 -24.51 -4.27
N GLN A 4 32.43 -25.12 -5.04
CA GLN A 4 31.52 -24.37 -5.89
C GLN A 4 30.50 -23.67 -4.97
N ARG A 5 30.84 -22.46 -4.49
CA ARG A 5 29.86 -21.60 -3.81
C ARG A 5 28.84 -21.14 -4.84
N ASN A 6 27.84 -21.99 -5.04
CA ASN A 6 26.57 -21.67 -5.65
C ASN A 6 25.88 -20.66 -4.74
N ILE A 7 26.24 -19.39 -4.90
CA ILE A 7 25.51 -18.28 -4.32
C ILE A 7 24.25 -18.18 -5.16
N ALA A 8 23.23 -18.95 -4.78
CA ALA A 8 21.88 -18.77 -5.31
C ALA A 8 21.58 -17.26 -5.33
N PRO A 9 21.04 -16.68 -6.40
CA PRO A 9 20.49 -15.34 -6.33
C PRO A 9 19.36 -15.44 -5.31
N LEU A 10 19.66 -15.08 -4.06
CA LEU A 10 18.67 -14.94 -3.01
C LEU A 10 17.74 -13.87 -3.54
N ASN A 11 16.62 -14.35 -4.05
CA ASN A 11 15.53 -13.62 -4.65
C ASN A 11 14.88 -12.79 -3.53
N ARG A 12 15.64 -11.84 -2.98
CA ARG A 12 15.14 -10.77 -2.13
C ARG A 12 14.39 -9.87 -3.09
N ARG A 13 13.15 -10.29 -3.39
CA ARG A 13 12.05 -9.37 -3.64
C ARG A 13 11.99 -8.48 -2.41
N GLN A 14 12.84 -7.47 -2.36
CA GLN A 14 12.70 -6.35 -1.46
C GLN A 14 11.35 -5.76 -1.83
N HIS A 15 10.30 -6.22 -1.15
CA HIS A 15 9.10 -5.43 -1.01
C HIS A 15 9.59 -4.14 -0.38
N GLN A 16 9.90 -3.14 -1.21
CA GLN A 16 10.15 -1.79 -0.74
C GLN A 16 8.91 -1.43 0.06
N ARG A 17 9.05 -1.41 1.38
CA ARG A 17 7.97 -1.04 2.27
C ARG A 17 7.63 0.39 1.91
N THR A 18 6.40 0.61 1.45
CA THR A 18 5.90 1.93 1.11
C THR A 18 6.07 2.84 2.33
N THR A 19 6.79 3.96 2.16
CA THR A 19 7.04 4.89 3.26
C THR A 19 5.74 5.57 3.68
N LEU A 20 5.70 6.12 4.88
CA LEU A 20 4.52 6.81 5.39
C LEU A 20 4.13 7.99 4.48
N ALA A 21 5.12 8.79 4.05
CA ALA A 21 4.91 9.89 3.11
C ALA A 21 4.29 9.43 1.78
N GLN A 22 4.76 8.31 1.21
CA GLN A 22 4.19 7.74 -0.01
C GLN A 22 2.73 7.31 0.17
N LYS A 23 2.39 6.71 1.33
CA LYS A 23 1.02 6.33 1.65
C LYS A 23 0.12 7.57 1.76
N GLU A 24 0.57 8.61 2.44
CA GLU A 24 -0.19 9.85 2.61
C GLU A 24 -0.47 10.55 1.28
N ILE A 25 0.55 10.65 0.41
CA ILE A 25 0.40 11.20 -0.94
C ILE A 25 -0.62 10.38 -1.73
N LEU A 26 -0.49 9.05 -1.73
CA LEU A 26 -1.42 8.16 -2.41
C LEU A 26 -2.87 8.35 -1.92
N ILE A 27 -3.07 8.43 -0.61
CA ILE A 27 -4.40 8.58 0.01
C ILE A 27 -5.00 9.94 -0.33
N LYS A 28 -4.22 11.02 -0.24
CA LYS A 28 -4.70 12.36 -0.63
C LYS A 28 -5.14 12.39 -2.10
N LEU A 29 -4.32 11.87 -3.00
CA LEU A 29 -4.64 11.86 -4.43
C LEU A 29 -5.86 10.98 -4.75
N ALA A 30 -5.94 9.78 -4.19
CA ALA A 30 -6.97 8.82 -4.55
C ALA A 30 -8.31 9.05 -3.80
N LEU A 31 -8.27 9.50 -2.55
CA LEU A 31 -9.47 9.64 -1.70
C LEU A 31 -9.94 11.09 -1.53
N VAL A 32 -9.03 12.08 -1.56
CA VAL A 32 -9.40 13.50 -1.39
C VAL A 32 -9.57 14.18 -2.75
N GLU A 33 -8.61 14.04 -3.65
CA GLU A 33 -8.68 14.62 -5.01
C GLU A 33 -9.48 13.75 -5.99
N GLY A 34 -9.80 12.50 -5.64
CA GLY A 34 -10.58 11.59 -6.48
C GLY A 34 -9.87 11.13 -7.74
N LYS A 35 -8.52 11.22 -7.79
CA LYS A 35 -7.75 10.77 -8.96
C LYS A 35 -7.81 9.27 -9.15
N ALA A 36 -7.63 8.84 -10.39
CA ALA A 36 -7.53 7.42 -10.69
C ALA A 36 -6.33 6.81 -9.97
N ILE A 37 -6.48 5.58 -9.45
CA ILE A 37 -5.43 4.87 -8.70
C ILE A 37 -4.12 4.83 -9.52
N ARG A 38 -4.23 4.64 -10.84
CA ARG A 38 -3.09 4.62 -11.75
C ARG A 38 -2.30 5.93 -11.75
N GLU A 39 -2.99 7.07 -11.76
CA GLU A 39 -2.35 8.39 -11.68
C GLU A 39 -1.74 8.63 -10.30
N ALA A 40 -2.48 8.30 -9.24
CA ALA A 40 -2.02 8.44 -7.87
C ALA A 40 -0.76 7.59 -7.59
N THR A 41 -0.66 6.40 -8.18
CA THR A 41 0.52 5.52 -8.05
C THR A 41 1.76 6.07 -8.73
N GLN A 42 1.61 6.75 -9.86
CA GLN A 42 2.71 7.38 -10.57
C GLN A 42 3.29 8.53 -9.75
N VAL A 43 2.42 9.36 -9.14
CA VAL A 43 2.86 10.49 -8.32
C VAL A 43 3.45 10.02 -6.99
N ALA A 44 2.82 9.04 -6.32
CA ALA A 44 3.30 8.52 -5.04
C ALA A 44 4.50 7.56 -5.17
N ASN A 45 4.87 7.18 -6.40
CA ASN A 45 5.87 6.18 -6.70
C ASN A 45 5.64 4.87 -5.91
N VAL A 46 4.39 4.38 -5.95
CA VAL A 46 3.95 3.16 -5.27
C VAL A 46 3.46 2.16 -6.31
N ASN A 47 3.77 0.88 -6.14
CA ASN A 47 3.22 -0.16 -7.00
C ASN A 47 1.69 -0.17 -6.92
N GLU A 48 1.02 -0.23 -8.07
CA GLU A 48 -0.44 -0.20 -8.18
C GLU A 48 -1.13 -1.31 -7.37
N SER A 49 -0.52 -2.50 -7.27
CA SER A 49 -1.04 -3.59 -6.44
C SER A 49 -1.02 -3.23 -4.95
N THR A 50 0.08 -2.63 -4.49
CA THR A 50 0.23 -2.15 -3.12
C THR A 50 -0.70 -0.99 -2.84
N ALA A 51 -0.86 -0.07 -3.80
CA ALA A 51 -1.76 1.07 -3.68
C ALA A 51 -3.23 0.66 -3.55
N ARG A 52 -3.68 -0.31 -4.36
CA ARG A 52 -5.03 -0.89 -4.22
C ARG A 52 -5.26 -1.46 -2.83
N ASN A 53 -4.29 -2.21 -2.30
CA ASN A 53 -4.37 -2.76 -0.95
C ASN A 53 -4.39 -1.67 0.13
N ILE A 54 -3.56 -0.62 0.00
CA ILE A 54 -3.55 0.52 0.93
C ILE A 54 -4.90 1.25 0.89
N ILE A 55 -5.41 1.60 -0.28
CA ILE A 55 -6.68 2.32 -0.43
C ILE A 55 -7.84 1.46 0.08
N ALA A 56 -7.86 0.16 -0.22
CA ALA A 56 -8.89 -0.74 0.28
C ALA A 56 -8.83 -0.88 1.81
N ALA A 57 -7.64 -0.95 2.39
CA ALA A 57 -7.45 -0.94 3.85
C ALA A 57 -7.94 0.39 4.45
N TYR A 58 -7.58 1.52 3.85
CA TYR A 58 -8.00 2.85 4.31
C TYR A 58 -9.50 3.07 4.19
N ARG A 59 -10.14 2.56 3.13
CA ARG A 59 -11.60 2.59 3.01
C ARG A 59 -12.26 1.69 4.05
N ARG A 60 -11.71 0.51 4.33
CA ARG A 60 -12.21 -0.37 5.41
C ARG A 60 -12.04 0.26 6.79
N GLU A 61 -10.88 0.80 7.10
CA GLU A 61 -10.63 1.51 8.36
C GLU A 61 -11.50 2.75 8.47
N GLY A 62 -11.64 3.56 7.41
CA GLY A 62 -12.59 4.67 7.36
C GLY A 62 -14.05 4.25 7.49
N THR A 63 -14.41 3.05 7.01
CA THR A 63 -15.74 2.44 7.23
C THR A 63 -15.89 1.94 8.67
N ILE A 64 -14.81 1.51 9.31
CA ILE A 64 -14.79 1.12 10.74
C ILE A 64 -14.87 2.36 11.64
N VAL A 65 -14.25 3.48 11.26
CA VAL A 65 -14.44 4.78 11.94
C VAL A 65 -15.86 5.31 11.71
N GLN A 66 -16.50 4.96 10.59
CA GLN A 66 -17.93 5.15 10.35
C GLN A 66 -18.81 3.96 10.78
N ARG A 67 -18.33 3.04 11.63
CA ARG A 67 -19.31 2.37 12.49
C ARG A 67 -19.81 3.46 13.43
N PRO A 68 -21.10 3.86 13.39
CA PRO A 68 -21.64 4.46 14.58
C PRO A 68 -21.40 3.45 15.69
N CYS A 69 -20.57 3.81 16.66
CA CYS A 69 -20.74 3.27 18.01
C CYS A 69 -22.08 3.81 18.53
N GLY A 70 -23.18 3.39 17.89
CA GLY A 70 -24.55 3.53 18.35
C GLY A 70 -24.92 2.16 18.91
N GLY A 71 -25.13 2.12 20.23
CA GLY A 71 -25.26 0.91 21.01
C GLY A 71 -26.57 0.13 20.86
N GLY A 72 -26.73 -0.81 21.79
CA GLY A 72 -27.90 -1.69 21.96
C GLY A 72 -27.77 -2.96 21.12
N LEU A 73 -27.76 -4.17 21.66
CA LEU A 73 -28.37 -4.70 22.89
C LEU A 73 -27.43 -5.70 23.57
#